data_AF-A0A2G6QRQ7-F1
#
_entry.id   AF-A0A2G6QRQ7-F1
#
_cell.length_a   1.000
_cell.length_b   1.000
_cell.length_c   1.000
_cell.angle_alpha   90.00
_cell.angle_beta   90.00
_cell.angle_gamma   90.00
#
_symmetry.space_group_name_H-M   'P 1'
#
loop_
_entity.id
_entity.type
_entity.pdbx_description
1 polymer ?
#
loop_
_entity_poly.entity_id
_entity_poly.type
_entity_poly.pdbx_seq_one_letter_code
_entity_poly.pdbx_strand_id
1 'polypeptide(L)'
;MSRLLFAPETFNLGETSRGIEVAKAAQSGGHEVLFMGYSKRFADYITDAGFELKLLDPELTDAEANQMLAIDQGRSVRHPFTTEMVRTRVTSELNL
;
A
#
# COMPACT_ATOMS: atom_id res chain seq x y z
N MET A 1 14.57 -5.71 -18.63
CA MET A 1 13.26 -6.11 -18.08
C MET A 1 13.47 -6.42 -16.62
N SER A 2 12.81 -5.68 -15.73
CA SER A 2 12.92 -5.81 -14.27
C SER A 2 11.51 -5.84 -13.68
N ARG A 3 11.34 -6.46 -12.52
CA ARG A 3 10.10 -6.42 -11.74
C ARG A 3 10.17 -5.28 -10.73
N LEU A 4 9.13 -4.46 -10.69
CA LEU A 4 8.99 -3.34 -9.76
C LEU A 4 7.81 -3.60 -8.83
N LEU A 5 8.06 -3.50 -7.52
CA LEU A 5 7.04 -3.58 -6.48
C LEU A 5 6.66 -2.16 -6.06
N PHE A 6 5.37 -1.86 -6.10
CA PHE A 6 4.79 -0.64 -5.56
C PHE A 6 4.08 -0.97 -4.26
N ALA A 7 4.42 -0.26 -3.19
CA ALA A 7 3.85 -0.46 -1.87
C ALA A 7 3.24 0.85 -1.33
N PRO A 8 2.24 1.43 -2.02
CA PRO A 8 1.60 2.63 -1.52
C PRO A 8 0.85 2.32 -0.22
N GLU A 9 0.72 3.29 0.68
CA GLU A 9 -0.27 3.21 1.74
C GLU A 9 -1.67 3.24 1.11
N THR A 10 -2.27 2.07 0.87
CA THR A 10 -3.55 1.91 0.16
C THR A 10 -4.78 2.47 0.90
N PHE A 11 -4.55 3.12 2.05
CA PHE A 11 -5.53 3.97 2.73
C PHE A 11 -5.39 5.46 2.41
N ASN A 12 -4.39 5.85 1.62
CA ASN A 12 -4.10 7.20 1.18
C ASN A 12 -4.32 7.32 -0.34
N LEU A 13 -5.35 8.05 -0.74
CA LEU A 13 -5.70 8.23 -2.15
C LEU A 13 -4.58 8.92 -2.95
N GLY A 14 -3.91 9.90 -2.35
CA GLY A 14 -2.85 10.65 -3.02
C GLY A 14 -1.62 9.79 -3.29
N GLU A 15 -1.28 8.88 -2.39
CA GLU A 15 -0.20 7.92 -2.62
C GLU A 15 -0.59 6.84 -3.62
N THR A 16 -1.78 6.26 -3.46
CA THR A 16 -2.30 5.21 -4.34
C THR A 16 -2.39 5.70 -5.80
N SER A 17 -3.03 6.85 -6.04
CA SER A 17 -3.19 7.41 -7.38
C SER A 17 -1.86 7.79 -8.04
N ARG A 18 -0.92 8.39 -7.31
CA ARG A 18 0.41 8.69 -7.85
C ARG A 18 1.20 7.42 -8.16
N GLY A 19 1.10 6.41 -7.30
CA GLY A 19 1.71 5.10 -7.52
C GLY A 19 1.21 4.45 -8.81
N ILE A 20 -0.09 4.51 -9.08
CA ILE A 20 -0.71 4.01 -10.31
C ILE A 20 -0.13 4.68 -11.56
N GLU A 21 0.03 6.00 -11.57
CA GLU A 21 0.56 6.70 -12.75
C GLU A 21 2.03 6.37 -13.02
N VAL A 22 2.84 6.25 -11.96
CA VAL A 22 4.24 5.80 -12.10
C VAL A 22 4.31 4.34 -12.56
N ALA A 23 3.42 3.47 -12.07
CA ALA A 23 3.30 2.09 -12.49
C ALA A 23 2.93 1.95 -13.98
N LYS A 24 1.99 2.77 -14.49
CA LYS A 24 1.64 2.82 -15.92
C LYS A 24 2.86 3.20 -16.78
N ALA A 25 3.62 4.20 -16.35
CA ALA A 25 4.84 4.59 -17.04
C ALA A 25 5.89 3.47 -17.02
N ALA A 26 6.07 2.79 -15.90
CA ALA A 26 6.99 1.66 -15.78
C ALA A 26 6.58 0.47 -16.67
N GLN A 27 5.29 0.10 -16.66
CA GLN A 27 4.76 -0.96 -17.53
C GLN A 27 4.94 -0.61 -19.02
N SER A 28 4.68 0.64 -19.39
CA SER A 28 4.92 1.14 -20.76
C SER A 28 6.41 1.08 -21.16
N GLY A 29 7.31 1.21 -20.18
CA GLY A 29 8.75 1.01 -20.34
C GLY A 29 9.19 -0.46 -20.43
N GLY A 30 8.27 -1.42 -20.38
CA GLY A 30 8.56 -2.85 -20.46
C GLY A 30 8.97 -3.49 -19.13
N HIS A 31 8.64 -2.86 -18.01
CA HIS A 31 8.81 -3.44 -16.67
C HIS A 31 7.59 -4.27 -16.27
N GLU A 32 7.82 -5.33 -15.50
CA GLU A 32 6.74 -6.01 -14.78
C GLU A 32 6.40 -5.22 -13.52
N VAL A 33 5.12 -5.08 -13.21
CA VAL A 33 4.63 -4.27 -12.10
C VAL A 33 3.75 -5.13 -11.20
N LEU A 34 4.01 -5.05 -9.89
CA LEU A 34 3.18 -5.64 -8.85
C LEU A 34 2.88 -4.56 -7.80
N PHE A 35 1.66 -4.55 -7.25
CA PHE A 35 1.34 -3.77 -6.06
C PHE A 35 1.23 -4.67 -4.84
N MET A 36 1.61 -4.13 -3.68
CA MET A 36 1.23 -4.63 -2.38
C MET A 36 0.59 -3.53 -1.54
N GLY A 37 -0.15 -3.92 -0.50
CA GLY A 37 -0.69 -2.99 0.47
C GLY A 37 -1.33 -3.70 1.65
N TYR A 38 -1.75 -2.92 2.65
CA TYR A 38 -2.41 -3.44 3.85
C TYR A 38 -3.88 -3.00 3.97
N SER A 39 -4.35 -2.03 3.19
CA SER A 39 -5.72 -1.51 3.29
C SER A 39 -6.54 -1.79 2.03
N LYS A 40 -7.81 -2.12 2.22
CA LYS A 40 -8.79 -2.25 1.13
C LYS A 40 -9.36 -0.91 0.65
N ARG A 41 -9.17 0.18 1.41
CA ARG A 41 -9.89 1.46 1.22
C ARG A 41 -9.76 2.04 -0.20
N PHE A 42 -8.57 2.00 -0.79
CA PHE A 42 -8.33 2.41 -2.18
C PHE A 42 -7.74 1.29 -3.03
N ALA A 43 -7.91 0.03 -2.62
CA ALA A 43 -7.43 -1.13 -3.37
C ALA A 43 -8.04 -1.19 -4.78
N ASP A 44 -9.33 -0.86 -4.90
CA ASP A 44 -10.07 -0.91 -6.15
C ASP A 44 -9.47 0.01 -7.23
N TYR A 45 -8.84 1.13 -6.84
CA TYR A 45 -8.18 2.04 -7.79
C TYR A 45 -7.01 1.35 -8.51
N ILE A 46 -6.30 0.46 -7.81
CA ILE A 46 -5.18 -0.30 -8.37
C ILE A 46 -5.71 -1.37 -9.31
N THR A 47 -6.72 -2.13 -8.89
CA THR A 47 -7.29 -3.21 -9.69
C THR A 47 -8.05 -2.69 -10.91
N ASP A 48 -8.78 -1.58 -10.79
CA ASP A 48 -9.48 -0.91 -11.90
C ASP A 48 -8.50 -0.31 -12.92
N ALA A 49 -7.29 0.07 -12.47
CA ALA A 49 -6.21 0.48 -13.36
C ALA A 49 -5.53 -0.71 -14.08
N GLY A 50 -5.96 -1.95 -13.82
CA GLY A 50 -5.47 -3.17 -14.47
C GLY A 50 -4.22 -3.76 -13.81
N PHE A 51 -3.87 -3.33 -12.60
CA PHE A 51 -2.72 -3.88 -11.86
C PHE A 51 -3.16 -4.92 -10.82
N GLU A 52 -2.29 -5.91 -10.60
CA GLU A 52 -2.46 -6.86 -9.51
C GLU A 52 -2.06 -6.21 -8.16
N LEU A 53 -2.90 -6.40 -7.14
CA LEU A 53 -2.64 -6.01 -5.76
C LEU A 53 -2.58 -7.25 -4.85
N LYS A 54 -1.46 -7.42 -4.15
CA LYS A 54 -1.32 -8.35 -3.02
C LYS A 54 -1.66 -7.63 -1.72
N LEU A 55 -2.82 -7.94 -1.15
CA LEU A 55 -3.11 -7.53 0.23
C LEU A 55 -2.35 -8.45 1.18
N LEU A 56 -1.54 -7.82 2.03
CA LEU A 56 -0.68 -8.48 2.99
C LEU A 56 -1.26 -8.42 4.41
N ASP A 57 -0.73 -9.27 5.27
CA ASP A 57 -1.22 -9.46 6.63
C ASP A 57 -0.29 -8.88 7.71
N PRO A 58 -0.84 -8.38 8.83
CA PRO A 58 -2.25 -8.08 9.03
C PRO A 58 -2.69 -6.85 8.22
N GLU A 59 -3.87 -6.97 7.61
CA GLU A 59 -4.58 -5.86 6.98
C GLU A 59 -4.82 -4.72 8.00
N LEU A 60 -4.91 -3.50 7.48
CA LEU A 60 -5.22 -2.29 8.20
C LEU A 60 -6.73 -2.04 8.18
N THR A 61 -7.33 -1.93 9.36
CA THR A 61 -8.73 -1.52 9.47
C THR A 61 -8.90 -0.05 9.10
N ASP A 62 -10.14 0.33 8.76
CA ASP A 62 -10.45 1.74 8.47
C ASP A 62 -10.20 2.67 9.66
N ALA A 63 -10.38 2.18 10.89
CA ALA A 63 -10.11 2.94 12.10
C ALA A 63 -8.60 3.23 12.25
N GLU A 64 -7.75 2.23 12.05
CA GLU A 64 -6.30 2.39 12.12
C GLU A 64 -5.77 3.24 10.96
N ALA A 65 -6.34 3.10 9.76
CA ALA A 65 -6.05 3.99 8.62
C ALA A 65 -6.36 5.46 8.95
N ASN A 66 -7.51 5.74 9.59
CA ASN A 66 -7.85 7.10 10.02
C ASN A 66 -6.87 7.62 11.07
N GLN A 67 -6.39 6.74 11.96
CA GLN A 67 -5.37 7.09 12.95
C GLN A 67 -4.03 7.42 12.28
N MET A 68 -3.61 6.65 11.26
CA MET A 68 -2.41 6.95 10.47
C MET A 68 -2.52 8.29 9.74
N LEU A 69 -3.66 8.56 9.10
CA LEU A 69 -3.90 9.86 8.45
C LEU A 69 -3.87 11.03 9.44
N ALA A 70 -4.34 10.82 10.68
CA ALA A 70 -4.24 11.84 11.71
C ALA A 70 -2.79 12.09 12.13
N ILE A 71 -1.94 11.07 12.18
CA ILE A 71 -0.50 11.21 12.49
C ILE A 71 0.22 11.94 11.35
N ASP A 72 0.01 11.51 10.11
CA ASP A 72 0.62 12.12 8.91
C ASP A 72 0.32 13.62 8.81
N GLN A 73 -0.88 14.02 9.24
CA GLN A 73 -1.32 15.43 9.26
C GLN A 73 -0.95 16.17 10.56
N GLY A 74 -0.16 15.57 11.45
CA GLY A 74 0.24 16.17 12.72
C GLY A 74 -0.90 16.37 13.74
N ARG A 75 -2.05 15.72 13.53
CA ARG A 75 -3.25 15.81 14.39
C ARG A 75 -3.27 14.78 15.53
N SER A 76 -2.32 13.84 15.55
CA SER A 76 -2.19 12.82 16.59
C SER A 76 -0.73 12.37 16.73
N VAL A 77 -0.37 11.91 17.93
CA VAL A 77 0.89 11.20 18.21
C VAL A 77 0.66 9.74 18.60
N ARG A 78 -0.60 9.32 18.75
CA ARG A 78 -0.93 7.93 19.09
C ARG A 78 -0.85 7.09 17.83
N HIS A 79 0.07 6.14 17.80
CA HIS A 79 0.29 5.24 16.68
C HIS A 79 -0.63 3.99 16.75
N PRO A 80 -1.22 3.53 15.63
CA PRO A 80 -2.03 2.30 15.62
C PRO A 80 -1.16 1.03 15.60
N PHE A 81 0.06 1.10 15.06
CA PHE A 81 0.90 -0.09 14.93
C PHE A 81 1.65 -0.40 16.21
N THR A 82 1.75 -1.68 16.52
CA THR A 82 2.64 -2.24 17.53
C THR A 82 3.88 -2.85 16.87
N THR A 83 4.94 -3.05 17.65
CA THR A 83 6.14 -3.77 17.17
C THR A 83 5.81 -5.17 16.66
N GLU A 84 4.86 -5.86 17.29
CA GLU A 84 4.39 -7.17 16.86
C GLU A 84 3.69 -7.10 15.50
N MET A 85 2.78 -6.15 15.31
CA MET A 85 2.12 -5.93 14.02
C MET A 85 3.15 -5.71 12.91
N VAL A 86 4.12 -4.83 13.13
CA VAL A 86 5.17 -4.54 12.15
C VAL A 86 6.02 -5.78 11.85
N ARG A 87 6.35 -6.60 12.86
CA ARG A 87 7.09 -7.85 12.66
C ARG A 87 6.31 -8.85 11.79
N THR A 88 5.00 -8.95 12.01
CA THR A 88 4.13 -9.81 11.20
C THR A 88 4.06 -9.31 9.76
N ARG A 89 3.95 -7.99 9.56
CA ARG A 89 3.96 -7.37 8.23
C ARG A 89 5.25 -7.66 7.45
N VAL A 90 6.41 -7.48 8.08
CA VAL A 90 7.70 -7.83 7.47
C VAL A 90 7.76 -9.32 7.09
N THR A 91 7.22 -10.20 7.93
CA THR A 91 7.13 -11.63 7.58
C THR A 91 6.25 -11.86 6.36
N SER A 92 5.14 -11.14 6.23
CA SER A 92 4.26 -11.22 5.07
C SER A 92 4.97 -10.71 3.80
N GLU A 93 5.72 -9.61 3.90
CA GLU A 93 6.52 -9.04 2.78
C GLU A 93 7.59 -10.00 2.27
N LEU A 94 8.26 -10.75 3.17
CA LEU A 94 9.29 -11.72 2.79
C LEU A 94 8.76 -12.93 2.01
N ASN A 95 7.43 -13.11 1.94
CA ASN A 95 6.77 -14.20 1.22
C ASN A 95 6.11 -13.76 -0.12
N LEU A 96 6.36 -12.52 -0.57
CA LEU A 96 5.96 -11.99 -1.89
C LEU A 96 6.81 -12.55 -3.03
#